data_AF-A0A7Y1W5F8-F1
#
_entry.id   AF-A0A7Y1W5F8-F1
#
_cell.length_a   1.000
_cell.length_b   1.000
_cell.length_c   1.000
_cell.angle_alpha   90.00
_cell.angle_beta   90.00
_cell.angle_gamma   90.00
#
_symmetry.space_group_name_H-M   'P 1'
#
loop_
_entity.id
_entity.type
_entity.pdbx_description
1 polymer ?
#
loop_
_entity_poly.entity_id
_entity_poly.type
_entity_poly.pdbx_seq_one_letter_code
_entity_poly.pdbx_strand_id
1 'polypeptide(L)'
;MTKHLTLLLCGLSVLAGCAKEPPPRTVTEFLENPILLEAAMVRCGQDRSKTRYDAECINARQAVARVQAKEEAADRAALDARSESKRRALRRTQAAAAEARRRAAEAQRLREEAEYLAQFGVARPDTMEASDPLSEGNVPVAVVPEAVIADEPDMVDVNADAQPAIDGGNAPVLESAPEPPAADLESIREELRRRNEDDVD
;
A
#
# COMPACT_ATOMS: atom_id res chain seq x y z
N MET A 1 24.11 -53.05 -60.27
CA MET A 1 23.19 -51.98 -59.80
C MET A 1 23.41 -51.58 -58.33
N THR A 2 23.85 -52.47 -57.44
CA THR A 2 24.09 -52.20 -56.01
C THR A 2 25.22 -51.20 -55.70
N LYS A 3 26.27 -51.15 -56.53
CA LYS A 3 27.44 -50.26 -56.31
C LYS A 3 27.15 -48.77 -56.53
N HIS A 4 26.15 -48.43 -57.34
CA HIS A 4 25.74 -47.04 -57.56
C HIS A 4 24.86 -46.52 -56.42
N LEU A 5 24.09 -47.40 -55.77
CA LEU A 5 23.23 -47.05 -54.64
C LEU A 5 24.05 -46.69 -53.39
N THR A 6 25.13 -47.42 -53.11
CA THR A 6 26.05 -47.13 -51.99
C THR A 6 26.84 -45.84 -52.20
N LEU A 7 27.25 -45.53 -53.43
CA LEU A 7 27.91 -44.25 -53.76
C LEU A 7 26.96 -43.05 -53.60
N LEU A 8 25.67 -43.21 -53.90
CA LEU A 8 24.65 -42.17 -53.75
C LEU A 8 24.31 -41.90 -52.27
N LEU A 9 24.26 -42.94 -51.44
CA LEU A 9 24.03 -42.82 -50.00
C LEU A 9 25.20 -42.15 -49.26
N CYS A 10 26.45 -42.45 -49.62
CA CYS A 10 27.61 -41.75 -49.06
C CYS A 10 27.70 -40.28 -49.53
N GLY A 11 27.24 -39.98 -50.74
CA GLY A 11 27.18 -38.60 -51.26
C GLY A 11 26.17 -37.71 -50.52
N LEU A 12 25.01 -38.26 -50.12
CA LEU A 12 24.01 -37.50 -49.36
C LEU A 12 24.44 -37.20 -47.91
N SER A 13 25.22 -38.08 -47.27
CA SER A 13 25.69 -37.83 -45.89
C SER A 13 26.68 -36.67 -45.77
N VAL A 14 27.40 -36.32 -46.85
CA VAL A 14 28.38 -35.22 -46.84
C VAL A 14 27.69 -33.85 -46.98
N LEU A 15 26.49 -33.79 -47.57
CA LEU A 15 25.73 -32.55 -47.75
C LEU A 15 24.96 -32.11 -46.49
N ALA A 16 24.79 -32.99 -45.50
CA ALA A 16 24.14 -32.65 -44.23
C ALA A 16 25.08 -32.01 -43.18
N GLY A 17 26.39 -31.94 -43.46
CA GLY A 17 27.41 -31.49 -42.50
C GLY A 17 27.72 -29.99 -42.48
N CYS A 18 27.06 -29.17 -43.31
CA CYS A 18 27.36 -27.73 -43.44
C CYS A 18 26.16 -26.82 -43.16
N ALA A 19 25.36 -27.13 -42.13
CA ALA A 19 24.45 -26.14 -41.57
C ALA A 19 25.21 -25.33 -40.51
N LYS A 20 25.43 -24.05 -40.80
CA LYS A 20 25.95 -23.06 -39.84
C LYS A 20 25.09 -23.15 -38.58
N GLU A 21 25.73 -23.25 -37.41
CA GLU A 21 25.02 -23.35 -36.14
C GLU A 21 23.94 -22.25 -36.08
N PRO A 22 22.66 -22.61 -35.79
CA PRO A 22 21.59 -21.63 -35.80
C PRO A 22 21.94 -20.49 -34.84
N PRO A 23 21.60 -19.25 -35.20
CA PRO A 23 21.92 -18.11 -34.33
C PRO A 23 21.28 -18.32 -32.96
N PRO A 24 21.94 -17.87 -31.89
CA PRO A 24 21.40 -18.03 -30.55
C PRO A 24 20.07 -17.30 -30.45
N ARG A 25 19.08 -17.94 -29.84
CA ARG A 25 17.75 -17.36 -29.64
C ARG A 25 17.82 -16.07 -28.84
N THR A 26 16.95 -15.13 -29.20
CA THR A 26 16.92 -13.79 -28.58
C THR A 26 16.05 -13.78 -27.33
N VAL A 27 16.23 -12.75 -26.49
CA VAL A 27 15.39 -12.56 -25.29
C VAL A 27 13.91 -12.41 -25.65
N THR A 28 13.59 -11.74 -26.75
CA THR A 28 12.21 -11.53 -27.19
C THR A 28 11.55 -12.83 -27.62
N GLU A 29 12.26 -13.69 -28.33
CA GLU A 29 11.76 -15.01 -28.72
C GLU A 29 11.43 -15.89 -27.50
N PHE A 30 12.25 -15.82 -26.44
CA PHE A 30 11.96 -16.49 -25.17
C PHE A 30 10.76 -15.90 -24.43
N LEU A 31 10.54 -14.59 -24.53
CA LEU A 31 9.35 -13.94 -23.94
C LEU A 31 8.06 -14.28 -24.70
N GLU A 32 8.16 -14.51 -26.00
CA GLU A 32 7.03 -14.88 -26.86
C GLU A 32 6.63 -16.36 -26.70
N ASN A 33 7.56 -17.23 -26.28
CA ASN A 33 7.29 -18.65 -26.10
C ASN A 33 7.82 -19.18 -24.75
N PRO A 34 6.95 -19.29 -23.73
CA PRO A 34 7.36 -19.71 -22.38
C PRO A 34 7.85 -21.16 -22.33
N ILE A 35 7.30 -22.06 -23.16
CA ILE A 35 7.72 -23.47 -23.20
C ILE A 35 9.19 -23.58 -23.64
N LEU A 36 9.60 -22.75 -24.61
CA LEU A 36 10.99 -22.70 -25.06
C LEU A 36 11.91 -22.12 -23.98
N LEU A 37 11.44 -21.11 -23.25
CA LEU A 37 12.18 -20.52 -22.13
C LEU A 37 12.43 -21.55 -21.03
N GLU A 38 11.41 -22.31 -20.63
CA GLU A 38 11.53 -23.37 -19.62
C GLU A 38 12.51 -24.46 -20.06
N ALA A 39 12.38 -24.94 -21.30
CA ALA A 39 13.28 -25.95 -21.85
C ALA A 39 14.73 -25.45 -21.90
N ALA A 40 14.94 -24.19 -22.31
CA ALA A 40 16.26 -23.58 -22.32
C ALA A 40 16.82 -23.44 -20.89
N MET A 41 16.01 -23.00 -19.93
CA MET A 41 16.44 -22.87 -18.53
C MET A 41 16.84 -24.22 -17.91
N VAL A 42 16.13 -25.30 -18.22
CA VAL A 42 16.50 -26.66 -17.79
C VAL A 42 17.85 -27.06 -18.40
N ARG A 43 18.04 -26.88 -19.71
CA ARG A 43 19.33 -27.17 -20.39
C ARG A 43 20.47 -26.34 -19.80
N CYS A 44 20.25 -25.05 -19.59
CA CYS A 44 21.22 -24.14 -19.01
C CYS A 44 21.59 -24.49 -17.56
N GLY A 45 20.68 -25.14 -16.82
CA GLY A 45 20.88 -25.58 -15.45
C GLY A 45 21.73 -26.85 -15.29
N GLN A 46 21.80 -27.70 -16.31
CA GLN A 46 22.52 -28.99 -16.23
C GLN A 46 24.03 -28.83 -15.98
N ASP A 47 24.68 -27.86 -16.63
CA ASP A 47 26.09 -27.55 -16.39
C ASP A 47 26.34 -26.04 -16.41
N ARG A 48 26.06 -25.40 -15.26
CA ARG A 48 26.15 -23.95 -15.10
C ARG A 48 27.54 -23.39 -15.37
N SER A 49 28.59 -24.19 -15.21
CA SER A 49 29.97 -23.75 -15.40
C SER A 49 30.26 -23.50 -16.88
N LYS A 50 29.76 -24.36 -17.77
CA LYS A 50 29.92 -24.26 -19.23
C LYS A 50 28.94 -23.25 -19.84
N THR A 51 27.72 -23.15 -19.31
CA THR A 51 26.66 -22.29 -19.85
C THR A 51 26.64 -20.86 -19.29
N ARG A 52 27.64 -20.51 -18.48
CA ARG A 52 27.76 -19.17 -17.88
C ARG A 52 27.85 -18.08 -18.95
N TYR A 53 28.65 -18.31 -19.99
CA TYR A 53 28.91 -17.36 -21.06
C TYR A 53 28.22 -17.73 -22.38
N ASP A 54 27.41 -18.78 -22.37
CA ASP A 54 26.59 -19.13 -23.53
C ASP A 54 25.52 -18.06 -23.77
N ALA A 55 25.44 -17.57 -25.01
CA ALA A 55 24.55 -16.48 -25.39
C ALA A 55 23.08 -16.86 -25.23
N GLU A 56 22.69 -18.09 -25.57
CA GLU A 56 21.31 -18.55 -25.39
C GLU A 56 20.94 -18.58 -23.89
N CYS A 57 21.83 -19.08 -23.05
CA CYS A 57 21.61 -19.11 -21.60
C CYS A 57 21.61 -17.74 -20.93
N ILE A 58 22.40 -16.77 -21.42
CA ILE A 58 22.31 -15.38 -20.97
C ILE A 58 20.96 -14.79 -21.35
N ASN A 59 20.52 -14.98 -22.59
CA ASN A 59 19.25 -14.45 -23.08
C ASN A 59 18.06 -15.07 -22.35
N ALA A 60 18.08 -16.37 -22.09
CA ALA A 60 17.04 -17.06 -21.31
C ALA A 60 16.96 -16.52 -19.87
N ARG A 61 18.09 -16.36 -19.18
CA ARG A 61 18.13 -15.77 -17.83
C ARG A 61 17.60 -14.33 -17.81
N GLN A 62 17.95 -13.54 -18.83
CA GLN A 62 17.42 -12.18 -18.97
C GLN A 62 15.90 -12.18 -19.23
N ALA A 63 15.38 -13.13 -20.00
CA ALA A 63 13.94 -13.28 -20.21
C ALA A 63 13.23 -13.59 -18.88
N VAL A 64 13.73 -14.54 -18.09
CA VAL A 64 13.19 -14.83 -16.74
C VAL A 64 13.19 -13.58 -15.86
N ALA A 65 14.30 -12.85 -15.80
CA ALA A 65 14.39 -11.64 -15.00
C ALA A 65 13.35 -10.57 -15.42
N ARG A 66 13.04 -10.46 -16.72
CA ARG A 66 12.00 -9.56 -17.22
C ARG A 66 10.59 -10.03 -16.87
N VAL A 67 10.34 -11.34 -16.89
CA VAL A 67 9.04 -11.90 -16.47
C VAL A 67 8.82 -11.62 -14.98
N GLN A 68 9.80 -11.96 -14.15
CA GLN A 68 9.72 -11.73 -12.70
C GLN A 68 9.53 -10.24 -12.37
N ALA A 69 10.27 -9.35 -13.03
CA ALA A 69 10.10 -7.90 -12.82
C ALA A 69 8.69 -7.41 -13.18
N LYS A 70 8.05 -8.01 -14.21
CA LYS A 70 6.67 -7.68 -14.58
C LYS A 70 5.66 -8.23 -13.57
N GLU A 71 5.85 -9.47 -13.12
CA GLU A 71 5.00 -10.10 -12.10
C GLU A 71 5.05 -9.31 -10.79
N GLU A 72 6.25 -8.99 -10.30
CA GLU A 72 6.41 -8.17 -9.10
C GLU A 72 5.78 -6.78 -9.22
N ALA A 73 5.84 -6.16 -10.41
CA ALA A 73 5.21 -4.88 -10.65
C ALA A 73 3.68 -4.99 -10.65
N ALA A 74 3.13 -6.06 -11.23
CA ALA A 74 1.70 -6.35 -11.23
C ALA A 74 1.19 -6.62 -9.80
N ASP A 75 1.93 -7.39 -9.01
CA ASP A 75 1.58 -7.69 -7.62
C ASP A 75 1.59 -6.44 -6.75
N ARG A 76 2.60 -5.58 -6.91
CA ARG A 76 2.65 -4.28 -6.24
C ARG A 76 1.44 -3.42 -6.59
N ALA A 77 1.13 -3.29 -7.88
CA ALA A 77 -0.04 -2.54 -8.33
C ALA A 77 -1.36 -3.10 -7.78
N ALA A 78 -1.50 -4.42 -7.69
CA ALA A 78 -2.67 -5.07 -7.12
C ALA A 78 -2.82 -4.80 -5.61
N LEU A 79 -1.71 -4.84 -4.86
CA LEU A 79 -1.69 -4.51 -3.44
C LEU A 79 -2.06 -3.05 -3.18
N ASP A 80 -1.52 -2.13 -3.99
CA ASP A 80 -1.82 -0.70 -3.90
C ASP A 80 -3.30 -0.43 -4.19
N ALA A 81 -3.84 -1.02 -5.26
CA ALA A 81 -5.26 -0.90 -5.60
C ALA A 81 -6.18 -1.42 -4.47
N ARG A 82 -5.84 -2.56 -3.86
CA ARG A 82 -6.57 -3.09 -2.70
C ARG A 82 -6.47 -2.17 -1.49
N SER A 83 -5.29 -1.63 -1.21
CA SER A 83 -5.06 -0.68 -0.11
C SER A 83 -5.88 0.60 -0.29
N GLU A 84 -5.88 1.16 -1.51
CA GLU A 84 -6.69 2.32 -1.84
C GLU A 84 -8.18 2.05 -1.70
N SER A 85 -8.67 0.91 -2.19
CA SER A 85 -10.06 0.51 -2.05
C SER A 85 -10.48 0.46 -0.57
N LYS A 86 -9.67 -0.20 0.27
CA LYS A 86 -9.91 -0.28 1.72
C LYS A 86 -9.91 1.09 2.38
N ARG A 87 -8.96 1.97 2.04
CA ARG A 87 -8.91 3.35 2.56
C ARG A 87 -10.14 4.15 2.15
N ARG A 88 -10.61 4.01 0.90
CA ARG A 88 -11.83 4.67 0.40
C ARG A 88 -13.07 4.16 1.14
N ALA A 89 -13.20 2.85 1.34
CA ALA A 89 -14.28 2.25 2.10
C ALA A 89 -14.31 2.77 3.55
N LEU A 90 -13.16 2.80 4.22
CA LEU A 90 -13.04 3.33 5.58
C LEU A 90 -13.45 4.80 5.68
N ARG A 91 -13.02 5.64 4.72
CA ARG A 91 -13.44 7.06 4.69
C ARG A 91 -14.95 7.19 4.54
N ARG A 92 -15.59 6.36 3.72
CA ARG A 92 -17.05 6.36 3.53
C ARG A 92 -17.78 5.96 4.82
N THR A 93 -17.34 4.91 5.50
CA THR A 93 -17.97 4.46 6.74
C THR A 93 -17.79 5.49 7.86
N GLN A 94 -16.59 6.09 7.98
CA GLN A 94 -16.33 7.17 8.93
C GLN A 94 -17.18 8.41 8.66
N ALA A 95 -17.32 8.82 7.39
CA ALA A 95 -18.16 9.95 7.01
C ALA A 95 -19.64 9.69 7.35
N ALA A 96 -20.15 8.49 7.03
CA ALA A 96 -21.52 8.10 7.35
C ALA A 96 -21.76 8.06 8.87
N ALA A 97 -20.81 7.52 9.64
CA ALA A 97 -20.90 7.50 11.10
C ALA A 97 -20.87 8.92 11.71
N ALA A 98 -20.01 9.80 11.20
CA ALA A 98 -19.96 11.20 11.64
C ALA A 98 -21.27 11.94 11.32
N GLU A 99 -21.83 11.72 10.14
CA GLU A 99 -23.12 12.29 9.77
C GLU A 99 -24.28 11.76 10.63
N ALA A 100 -24.31 10.46 10.90
CA ALA A 100 -25.31 9.86 11.79
C ALA A 100 -25.23 10.45 13.21
N ARG A 101 -24.03 10.70 13.72
CA ARG A 101 -23.82 11.38 15.02
C ARG A 101 -24.35 12.81 15.01
N ARG A 102 -24.07 13.57 13.94
CA ARG A 102 -24.60 14.95 13.80
C ARG A 102 -26.13 14.96 13.80
N ARG A 103 -26.75 14.09 12.98
CA ARG A 103 -28.21 13.96 12.92
C ARG A 103 -28.83 13.53 14.25
N ALA A 104 -28.17 12.62 14.97
CA ALA A 104 -28.64 12.20 16.30
C ALA A 104 -28.56 13.34 17.33
N ALA A 105 -27.46 14.10 17.33
CA ALA A 105 -27.29 15.25 18.23
C ALA A 105 -28.31 16.37 17.93
N GLU A 106 -28.55 16.67 16.65
CA GLU A 106 -29.59 17.63 16.24
C GLU A 106 -30.99 17.15 16.64
N ALA A 107 -31.30 15.86 16.45
CA ALA A 107 -32.58 15.29 16.88
C ALA A 107 -32.75 15.31 18.41
N GLN A 108 -31.68 15.08 19.18
CA GLN A 108 -31.70 15.22 20.63
C GLN A 108 -31.96 16.66 21.05
N ARG A 109 -31.24 17.62 20.46
CA ARG A 109 -31.49 19.05 20.72
C ARG A 109 -32.92 19.47 20.43
N LEU A 110 -33.49 19.02 19.31
CA LEU A 110 -34.88 19.33 18.98
C LEU A 110 -35.88 18.70 19.96
N ARG A 111 -35.59 17.50 20.49
CA ARG A 111 -36.40 16.86 21.54
C ARG A 111 -36.32 17.62 22.85
N GLU A 112 -35.11 17.99 23.28
CA GLU A 112 -34.90 18.80 24.48
C GLU A 112 -35.58 20.17 24.37
N GLU A 113 -35.48 20.83 23.21
CA GLU A 113 -36.17 22.10 22.95
C GLU A 113 -37.70 21.93 23.01
N ALA A 114 -38.25 20.84 22.45
CA ALA A 114 -39.68 20.54 22.53
C ALA A 114 -40.15 20.22 23.97
N GLU A 115 -39.36 19.46 24.72
CA GLU A 115 -39.62 19.15 26.14
C GLU A 115 -39.58 20.41 27.00
N TYR A 116 -38.60 21.29 26.78
CA TYR A 116 -38.49 22.58 27.46
C TYR A 116 -39.72 23.45 27.20
N LEU A 117 -40.16 23.58 25.94
CA LEU A 117 -41.37 24.31 25.59
C LEU A 117 -42.64 23.71 26.21
N ALA A 118 -42.74 22.37 26.27
CA ALA A 118 -43.86 21.68 26.89
C ALA A 118 -43.90 21.89 28.42
N GLN A 119 -42.74 21.96 29.07
CA GLN A 119 -42.64 22.17 30.52
C GLN A 119 -42.95 23.61 30.94
N PHE A 120 -42.50 24.60 30.18
CA PHE A 120 -42.60 26.01 30.57
C PHE A 120 -43.71 26.80 29.86
N GLY A 121 -44.36 26.26 28.81
CA GLY A 121 -45.52 26.87 28.16
C GLY A 121 -45.28 28.23 27.48
N VAL A 122 -44.04 28.72 27.45
CA VAL A 122 -43.65 29.99 26.83
C VAL A 122 -42.88 29.66 25.56
N ALA A 123 -43.43 30.06 24.41
CA ALA A 123 -42.71 30.04 23.14
C ALA A 123 -41.39 30.79 23.31
N ARG A 124 -40.27 30.17 22.88
CA ARG A 124 -38.94 30.80 22.84
C ARG A 124 -39.11 32.18 22.19
N PRO A 125 -38.59 33.28 22.76
CA PRO A 125 -38.66 34.56 22.08
C PRO A 125 -37.92 34.40 20.76
N ASP A 126 -38.67 34.49 19.67
CA ASP A 126 -38.14 34.51 18.32
C ASP A 126 -37.09 35.62 18.27
N THR A 127 -35.89 35.32 17.79
CA THR A 127 -34.92 36.35 17.48
C THR A 127 -35.48 37.21 16.35
N MET A 128 -36.26 38.23 16.70
CA MET A 128 -36.64 39.32 15.80
C MET A 128 -35.76 40.54 16.10
N GLU A 129 -35.31 41.12 15.00
CA GLU A 129 -34.48 42.31 14.89
C GLU A 129 -35.02 43.51 15.70
N ALA A 130 -34.08 44.24 16.29
CA ALA A 130 -34.03 45.69 16.52
C ALA A 130 -35.26 46.41 17.10
N SER A 131 -35.18 46.81 18.38
CA SER A 131 -35.28 48.22 18.79
C SER A 131 -34.89 48.44 20.27
N ASP A 132 -33.93 49.34 20.46
CA ASP A 132 -33.28 49.88 21.68
C ASP A 132 -34.27 50.74 22.54
N PRO A 133 -33.98 51.27 23.78
CA PRO A 133 -32.66 51.42 24.41
C PRO A 133 -32.54 51.26 25.96
N LEU A 134 -31.27 51.23 26.43
CA LEU A 134 -30.78 51.45 27.81
C LEU A 134 -31.08 50.37 28.88
N SER A 135 -30.10 49.48 29.08
CA SER A 135 -29.74 49.00 30.43
C SER A 135 -28.24 49.14 30.61
N GLU A 136 -27.84 50.24 31.22
CA GLU A 136 -26.48 50.49 31.68
C GLU A 136 -26.03 49.42 32.68
N GLY A 137 -24.76 49.02 32.57
CA GLY A 137 -23.97 48.59 33.72
C GLY A 137 -23.94 47.10 34.00
N ASN A 138 -23.09 46.35 33.28
CA ASN A 138 -22.09 45.45 33.88
C ASN A 138 -21.23 44.84 32.75
N VAL A 139 -20.22 45.59 32.33
CA VAL A 139 -19.14 45.06 31.49
C VAL A 139 -18.05 44.57 32.44
N PRO A 140 -17.64 43.29 32.41
CA PRO A 140 -16.48 42.86 33.18
C PRO A 140 -15.24 43.56 32.62
N VAL A 141 -14.62 44.42 33.42
CA VAL A 141 -13.31 45.01 33.11
C VAL A 141 -12.29 43.88 33.13
N ALA A 142 -11.84 43.46 31.95
CA ALA A 142 -10.67 42.61 31.82
C ALA A 142 -9.44 43.41 32.24
N VAL A 143 -8.89 43.09 33.41
CA VAL A 143 -7.58 43.59 33.84
C VAL A 143 -6.53 42.95 32.94
N VAL A 144 -5.97 43.72 32.01
CA VAL A 144 -4.81 43.33 31.21
C VAL A 144 -3.57 43.58 32.08
N PRO A 145 -2.78 42.57 32.46
CA PRO A 145 -1.49 42.83 33.08
C PRO A 145 -0.53 43.44 32.04
N GLU A 146 0.07 44.56 32.42
CA GLU A 146 1.10 45.30 31.69
C GLU A 146 2.26 44.37 31.29
N ALA A 147 2.57 44.29 30.00
CA ALA A 147 3.71 43.55 29.49
C ALA A 147 5.01 44.29 29.84
N VAL A 148 5.79 43.72 30.76
CA VAL A 148 7.17 44.14 31.00
C VAL A 148 8.01 43.65 29.81
N ILE A 149 8.41 44.59 28.95
CA ILE A 149 9.47 44.37 27.97
C ILE A 149 10.79 44.34 28.76
N ALA A 150 11.45 43.17 28.80
CA ALA A 150 12.83 43.03 29.23
C ALA A 150 13.59 42.28 28.14
N ASP A 151 14.75 42.84 27.81
CA ASP A 151 15.60 42.59 26.66
C ASP A 151 15.98 41.12 26.40
N GLU A 152 16.17 40.80 25.11
CA GLU A 152 17.03 39.70 24.64
C GLU A 152 18.44 39.84 25.26
N PRO A 153 19.17 38.77 25.63
CA PRO A 153 19.63 37.78 24.64
C PRO A 153 19.78 36.33 25.16
N ASP A 154 19.63 35.34 24.28
CA ASP A 154 20.77 34.50 23.88
C ASP A 154 20.36 33.51 22.80
N MET A 155 21.11 33.54 21.70
CA MET A 155 21.04 32.53 20.66
C MET A 155 21.56 31.21 21.23
N VAL A 156 20.67 30.24 21.42
CA VAL A 156 21.09 28.88 21.73
C VAL A 156 21.48 28.20 20.42
N ASP A 157 22.78 27.98 20.31
CA ASP A 157 23.49 27.29 19.26
C ASP A 157 22.84 25.94 18.89
N VAL A 158 22.21 25.86 17.72
CA VAL A 158 21.68 24.61 17.17
C VAL A 158 22.79 23.95 16.35
N ASN A 159 23.87 23.52 17.02
CA ASN A 159 24.81 22.52 16.51
C ASN A 159 25.73 21.99 17.61
N ALA A 160 25.25 21.04 18.42
CA ALA A 160 26.11 20.06 19.11
C ALA A 160 25.29 18.86 19.59
N ASP A 161 25.01 17.93 18.67
CA ASP A 161 25.28 16.49 18.83
C ASP A 161 24.49 15.72 17.77
N ALA A 162 25.09 15.65 16.58
CA ALA A 162 24.81 14.60 15.63
C ALA A 162 25.26 13.26 16.25
N GLN A 163 24.36 12.57 16.95
CA GLN A 163 24.55 11.15 17.20
C GLN A 163 24.34 10.39 15.89
N PRO A 164 25.23 9.44 15.53
CA PRO A 164 25.09 8.68 14.31
C PRO A 164 23.80 7.86 14.37
N ALA A 165 23.05 7.88 13.27
CA ALA A 165 21.85 7.09 13.09
C ALA A 165 22.12 5.61 13.41
N ILE A 166 21.51 5.14 14.51
CA ILE A 166 21.43 3.72 14.82
C ILE A 166 20.04 3.26 14.43
N ASP A 167 20.01 2.21 13.63
CA ASP A 167 18.85 1.54 13.06
C ASP A 167 17.78 1.23 14.12
N GLY A 168 16.57 1.78 13.98
CA GLY A 168 15.42 1.46 14.85
C GLY A 168 14.46 2.62 15.03
N GLY A 169 13.24 2.48 14.48
CA GLY A 169 12.23 3.53 14.35
C GLY A 169 11.85 4.33 15.60
N ASN A 170 11.42 5.57 15.36
CA ASN A 170 10.95 6.54 16.34
C ASN A 170 9.51 6.25 16.81
N ALA A 171 9.29 5.05 17.36
CA ALA A 171 8.01 4.65 17.95
C ALA A 171 7.95 5.08 19.42
N PRO A 172 6.84 5.66 19.91
CA PRO A 172 6.70 5.97 21.33
C PRO A 172 6.73 4.67 22.14
N VAL A 173 7.60 4.62 23.15
CA VAL A 173 7.67 3.51 24.11
C VAL A 173 6.40 3.54 24.96
N LEU A 174 5.41 2.73 24.58
CA LEU A 174 4.31 2.36 25.48
C LEU A 174 4.85 1.32 26.47
N GLU A 175 4.71 1.63 27.75
CA GLU A 175 4.86 0.67 28.85
C GLU A 175 3.94 -0.53 28.56
N SER A 176 4.54 -1.70 28.36
CA SER A 176 3.85 -2.92 27.97
C SER A 176 2.88 -3.37 29.07
N ALA A 177 1.58 -3.25 28.80
CA ALA A 177 0.54 -3.97 29.52
C ALA A 177 0.84 -5.49 29.52
N PRO A 178 0.38 -6.25 30.53
CA PRO A 178 0.62 -7.69 30.58
C PRO A 178 0.17 -8.35 29.28
N GLU A 179 1.01 -9.23 28.73
CA GLU A 179 0.74 -9.94 27.48
C GLU A 179 -0.67 -10.56 27.55
N PRO A 180 -1.56 -10.27 26.57
CA PRO A 180 -2.79 -11.05 26.47
C PRO A 180 -2.40 -12.51 26.29
N PRO A 181 -3.16 -13.47 26.87
CA PRO A 181 -2.86 -14.88 26.70
C PRO A 181 -2.73 -15.15 25.21
N ALA A 182 -1.62 -15.79 24.80
CA ALA A 182 -1.28 -16.06 23.41
C ALA A 182 -2.54 -16.49 22.66
N ALA A 183 -3.15 -15.55 21.93
CA ALA A 183 -4.33 -15.83 21.16
C ALA A 183 -3.90 -16.86 20.15
N ASP A 184 -4.55 -18.02 20.20
CA ASP A 184 -4.22 -19.16 19.37
C ASP A 184 -4.14 -18.70 17.91
N LEU A 185 -2.94 -18.81 17.33
CA LEU A 185 -2.69 -18.33 15.97
C LEU A 185 -3.58 -19.06 14.98
N GLU A 186 -4.04 -20.27 15.31
CA GLU A 186 -5.06 -20.99 14.55
C GLU A 186 -6.43 -20.30 14.65
N SER A 187 -6.85 -19.86 15.83
CA SER A 187 -8.09 -19.07 15.98
C SER A 187 -8.06 -17.76 15.19
N ILE A 188 -6.93 -17.06 15.15
CA ILE A 188 -6.77 -15.84 14.35
C ILE A 188 -6.82 -16.17 12.85
N ARG A 189 -6.17 -17.26 12.43
CA ARG A 189 -6.14 -17.69 11.02
C ARG A 189 -7.54 -18.14 10.55
N GLU A 190 -8.28 -18.85 11.39
CA GLU A 190 -9.66 -19.29 11.13
C GLU A 190 -10.60 -18.10 10.97
N GLU A 191 -10.50 -17.11 11.87
CA GLU A 191 -11.34 -15.90 11.84
C GLU A 191 -11.03 -15.03 10.61
N LEU A 192 -9.76 -14.88 10.24
CA LEU A 192 -9.39 -14.18 9.00
C LEU A 192 -9.86 -14.91 7.74
N ARG A 193 -9.88 -16.25 7.76
CA ARG A 193 -10.38 -17.05 6.63
C ARG A 193 -11.89 -16.84 6.46
N ARG A 194 -12.67 -16.94 7.55
CA ARG A 194 -14.12 -16.70 7.54
C ARG A 194 -14.45 -15.32 6.96
N ARG A 195 -13.77 -14.27 7.42
CA ARG A 195 -14.03 -12.89 6.94
C ARG A 195 -13.71 -12.69 5.46
N ASN A 196 -12.71 -13.40 4.93
CA ASN A 196 -12.40 -13.37 3.51
C ASN A 196 -13.41 -14.15 2.66
N GLU A 197 -14.06 -15.18 3.22
CA GLU A 197 -15.14 -15.93 2.55
C GLU A 197 -16.44 -15.11 2.53
N ASP A 198 -16.75 -14.37 3.59
CA ASP A 198 -17.94 -13.52 3.70
C ASP A 198 -17.88 -12.25 2.80
N ASP A 199 -16.69 -11.81 2.39
CA ASP A 199 -16.48 -10.63 1.52
C ASP A 199 -16.61 -10.96 0.01
N VAL A 200 -16.93 -12.21 -0.35
CA VAL A 200 -16.99 -12.72 -1.75
C VAL A 200 -18.42 -12.84 -2.30
N ASP A 201 -19.45 -12.65 -1.47
CA ASP A 201 -20.87 -12.58 -1.88
C ASP A 201 -21.38 -11.14 -2.06
#